data_AF-A0A8X8XHN0-F1
#
_entry.id   AF-A0A8X8XHN0-F1
#
_cell.length_a   1.000
_cell.length_b   1.000
_cell.length_c   1.000
_cell.angle_alpha   90.00
_cell.angle_beta   90.00
_cell.angle_gamma   90.00
#
_symmetry.space_group_name_H-M   'P 1'
#
loop_
_entity.id
_entity.type
_entity.pdbx_description
1 polymer ?
#
loop_
_entity_poly.entity_id
_entity_poly.type
_entity_poly.pdbx_seq_one_letter_code
_entity_poly.pdbx_strand_id
1 'polypeptide(L)'
;MTIYPAECLAGTPRDLARAAVNVSLAHVRKVRQFLKEAKKGSDCVEEMADELRRTMSALRQLSRRGGDFRWEMSNAETWVSAALTYEDTCLDGFDEIDGNVRSDVRKKLTDVATVTSNALYLINLLHE
;
A
#
# COMPACT_ATOMS: atom_id res chain seq x y z
N MET A 1 -19.58 22.69 33.00
CA MET A 1 -19.15 22.78 31.60
C MET A 1 -17.81 22.09 31.51
N THR A 2 -17.81 20.78 31.24
CA THR A 2 -16.58 19.99 31.09
C THR A 2 -15.95 20.37 29.75
N ILE A 3 -14.77 20.98 29.83
CA ILE A 3 -13.88 21.11 28.68
C ILE A 3 -13.41 19.69 28.37
N TYR A 4 -14.00 19.06 27.35
CA TYR A 4 -13.37 17.90 26.74
C TYR A 4 -12.03 18.40 26.19
N PRO A 5 -10.88 17.79 26.56
CA PRO A 5 -9.71 18.00 25.75
C PRO A 5 -10.10 17.53 24.35
N ALA A 6 -9.93 18.40 23.36
CA ALA A 6 -9.85 17.94 22.00
C ALA A 6 -8.67 16.96 22.00
N GLU A 7 -8.97 15.67 22.13
CA GLU A 7 -8.11 14.63 21.60
C GLU A 7 -8.06 14.93 20.12
N CYS A 8 -7.10 15.79 19.75
CA CYS A 8 -6.65 15.96 18.39
C CYS A 8 -6.49 14.55 17.83
N LEU A 9 -6.80 14.37 16.56
CA LEU A 9 -6.43 13.20 15.75
C LEU A 9 -4.89 13.06 15.70
N ALA A 10 -4.23 12.92 16.85
CA ALA A 10 -2.80 12.97 17.04
C ALA A 10 -2.23 11.57 16.78
N GLY A 11 -2.44 11.08 15.56
CA GLY A 11 -1.59 10.01 15.04
C GLY A 11 -0.17 10.55 14.91
N THR A 12 0.82 9.80 15.39
CA THR A 12 2.23 10.12 15.10
C THR A 12 2.47 10.01 13.58
N PRO A 13 3.51 10.64 13.01
CA PRO A 13 3.87 10.44 11.60
C PRO A 13 3.95 8.96 11.21
N ARG A 14 4.42 8.11 12.14
CA ARG A 14 4.46 6.65 11.96
C ARG A 14 3.08 6.01 11.89
N ASP A 15 2.11 6.49 12.67
CA ASP A 15 0.73 6.01 12.59
C ASP A 15 0.11 6.34 11.24
N LEU A 16 0.39 7.53 10.71
CA LEU A 16 -0.06 7.94 9.38
C LEU A 16 0.56 7.07 8.28
N ALA A 17 1.88 6.83 8.32
CA ALA A 17 2.55 5.95 7.38
C ALA A 17 1.97 4.52 7.41
N ARG A 18 1.74 3.95 8.60
CA ARG A 18 1.09 2.63 8.74
C ARG A 18 -0.34 2.64 8.24
N ALA A 19 -1.11 3.68 8.54
CA ALA A 19 -2.49 3.80 8.07
C ALA A 19 -2.54 3.82 6.54
N ALA A 20 -1.65 4.57 5.89
CA ALA A 20 -1.59 4.64 4.44
C ALA A 20 -1.23 3.28 3.80
N VAL A 21 -0.24 2.55 4.32
CA VAL A 21 0.08 1.19 3.84
C VAL A 21 -1.10 0.22 4.05
N ASN A 22 -1.84 0.33 5.15
CA ASN A 22 -3.05 -0.45 5.37
C ASN A 22 -4.16 -0.12 4.36
N VAL A 23 -4.32 1.16 4.00
CA VAL A 23 -5.26 1.59 2.95
C VAL A 23 -4.83 1.01 1.60
N SER A 24 -3.55 1.02 1.25
CA SER A 24 -3.02 0.33 0.06
C SER A 24 -3.37 -1.15 0.05
N LEU A 25 -3.12 -1.86 1.16
CA LEU A 25 -3.49 -3.28 1.30
C LEU A 25 -5.00 -3.51 1.16
N ALA A 26 -5.83 -2.59 1.66
CA ALA A 26 -7.28 -2.67 1.51
C ALA A 26 -7.71 -2.50 0.04
N HIS A 27 -7.06 -1.61 -0.70
CA HIS A 27 -7.31 -1.44 -2.15
C HIS A 27 -6.86 -2.67 -2.94
N VAL A 28 -5.68 -3.25 -2.65
CA VAL A 28 -5.21 -4.50 -3.27
C VAL A 28 -6.19 -5.64 -3.01
N ARG A 29 -6.72 -5.76 -1.78
CA ARG A 29 -7.76 -6.77 -1.46
C ARG A 29 -9.04 -6.57 -2.28
N LYS A 30 -9.48 -5.33 -2.51
CA LYS A 30 -10.63 -5.02 -3.37
C LYS A 30 -10.39 -5.44 -4.82
N VAL A 31 -9.18 -5.19 -5.35
CA VAL A 31 -8.79 -5.64 -6.70
C VAL A 31 -8.86 -7.16 -6.78
N ARG A 32 -8.24 -7.85 -5.83
CA ARG A 32 -8.27 -9.32 -5.77
C ARG A 32 -9.68 -9.90 -5.70
N GLN A 33 -10.56 -9.31 -4.89
CA GLN A 33 -11.95 -9.73 -4.82
C GLN A 33 -12.67 -9.56 -6.16
N PHE A 34 -12.48 -8.41 -6.81
CA PHE A 34 -13.05 -8.16 -8.14
C PHE A 34 -12.56 -9.18 -9.17
N LEU A 35 -11.26 -9.47 -9.20
CA LEU A 35 -10.69 -10.49 -10.09
C LEU A 35 -11.29 -11.87 -9.82
N LYS A 36 -11.44 -12.25 -8.55
CA LYS A 36 -12.06 -13.51 -8.16
C LYS A 36 -13.51 -13.61 -8.64
N GLU A 37 -14.29 -12.54 -8.52
CA GLU A 37 -15.68 -12.46 -9.01
C GLU A 37 -15.74 -12.58 -10.54
N ALA A 38 -14.76 -12.00 -11.24
CA ALA A 38 -14.56 -12.14 -12.69
C ALA A 38 -13.96 -13.50 -13.11
N LYS A 39 -13.69 -14.42 -12.17
CA LYS A 39 -13.00 -15.70 -12.39
C LYS A 39 -11.62 -15.53 -13.07
N LYS A 40 -10.90 -14.48 -12.68
CA LYS A 40 -9.54 -14.16 -13.11
C LYS A 40 -8.59 -14.15 -11.90
N GLY A 41 -7.32 -14.39 -12.15
CA GLY A 41 -6.23 -14.23 -11.18
C GLY A 41 -5.18 -13.30 -11.76
N SER A 42 -4.35 -12.71 -10.89
CA SER A 42 -3.18 -11.96 -11.31
C SER A 42 -2.09 -12.08 -10.26
N ASP A 43 -0.98 -12.69 -10.64
CA ASP A 43 0.20 -12.84 -9.79
C ASP A 43 0.75 -11.46 -9.40
N CYS A 44 0.64 -10.47 -10.30
CA CYS A 44 0.96 -9.07 -10.03
C CYS A 44 0.30 -8.57 -8.73
N VAL A 45 -0.98 -8.91 -8.51
CA VAL A 45 -1.79 -8.34 -7.42
C VAL A 45 -1.35 -8.95 -6.09
N GLU A 46 -0.92 -10.22 -6.11
CA GLU A 46 -0.35 -10.85 -4.93
C GLU A 46 1.07 -10.33 -4.65
N GLU A 47 1.90 -10.10 -5.67
CA GLU A 47 3.22 -9.47 -5.50
C GLU A 47 3.10 -8.06 -4.89
N MET A 48 2.17 -7.23 -5.39
CA MET A 48 1.85 -5.93 -4.76
C MET A 48 1.46 -6.08 -3.29
N ALA A 49 0.62 -7.08 -2.97
CA ALA A 49 0.19 -7.32 -1.60
C ALA A 49 1.35 -7.73 -0.70
N ASP A 50 2.27 -8.55 -1.21
CA ASP A 50 3.44 -9.04 -0.47
C ASP A 50 4.46 -7.94 -0.22
N GLU A 51 4.73 -7.11 -1.21
CA GLU A 51 5.60 -5.94 -1.03
C GLU A 51 5.02 -4.96 0.00
N LEU A 52 3.72 -4.65 -0.06
CA LEU A 52 3.06 -3.83 0.97
C LEU A 52 3.07 -4.47 2.37
N ARG A 53 2.95 -5.81 2.47
CA ARG A 53 3.06 -6.53 3.76
C ARG A 53 4.47 -6.43 4.33
N ARG A 54 5.50 -6.52 3.47
CA ARG A 54 6.91 -6.35 3.86
C ARG A 54 7.19 -4.91 4.29
N THR A 55 6.70 -3.90 3.56
CA THR A 55 6.72 -2.49 4.00
C THR A 55 6.13 -2.33 5.39
N MET A 56 4.92 -2.86 5.62
CA MET A 56 4.27 -2.79 6.92
C MET A 56 5.09 -3.50 8.01
N SER A 57 5.75 -4.61 7.69
CA SER A 57 6.65 -5.30 8.62
C SER A 57 7.80 -4.40 9.03
N ALA A 58 8.50 -3.79 8.06
CA ALA A 58 9.59 -2.86 8.30
C ALA A 58 9.16 -1.66 9.17
N LEU A 59 8.01 -1.05 8.87
CA LEU A 59 7.44 0.04 9.68
C LEU A 59 7.12 -0.35 11.13
N ARG A 60 6.72 -1.60 11.38
CA ARG A 60 6.54 -2.11 12.75
C ARG A 60 7.87 -2.30 13.47
N GLN A 61 8.92 -2.66 12.75
CA GLN A 61 10.26 -2.83 13.33
C GLN A 61 10.90 -1.50 13.74
N LEU A 62 10.56 -0.38 13.08
CA LEU A 62 10.99 0.96 13.50
C LEU A 62 10.61 1.33 14.95
N SER A 63 9.59 0.67 15.51
CA SER A 63 9.14 0.91 16.90
C SER A 63 9.82 0.01 17.94
N ARG A 64 10.67 -0.94 17.52
CA ARG A 64 11.34 -1.88 18.42
C ARG A 64 12.64 -1.26 18.96
N ARG A 65 12.80 -1.28 20.29
CA ARG A 65 14.09 -0.95 20.94
C ARG A 65 15.19 -1.90 20.41
N GLY A 66 16.28 -1.32 19.90
CA GLY A 66 17.44 -2.07 19.39
C GLY A 66 17.38 -2.45 17.91
N GLY A 67 16.33 -2.07 17.17
CA GLY A 67 16.32 -2.20 15.71
C GLY A 67 17.23 -1.17 15.03
N ASP A 68 17.88 -1.55 13.93
CA ASP A 68 18.58 -0.60 13.07
C ASP A 68 17.55 0.23 12.30
N PHE A 69 17.26 1.43 12.82
CA PHE A 69 16.30 2.36 12.22
C PHE A 69 16.60 2.59 10.74
N ARG A 70 17.87 2.78 10.36
CA ARG A 70 18.25 3.09 8.98
C ARG A 70 18.01 1.90 8.06
N TRP A 71 18.31 0.69 8.52
CA TRP A 71 18.04 -0.55 7.80
C TRP A 71 16.55 -0.77 7.57
N GLU A 72 15.74 -0.70 8.64
CA GLU A 72 14.29 -0.90 8.53
C GLU A 72 13.60 0.19 7.73
N MET A 73 14.12 1.42 7.79
CA MET A 73 13.57 2.53 7.02
C MET A 73 13.87 2.38 5.52
N SER A 74 15.10 2.03 5.16
CA SER A 74 15.46 1.67 3.77
C SER A 74 14.63 0.48 3.26
N ASN A 75 14.33 -0.48 4.15
CA ASN A 75 13.44 -1.59 3.83
C ASN A 75 11.97 -1.18 3.65
N ALA A 76 11.50 -0.15 4.37
CA ALA A 76 10.15 0.34 4.12
C ALA A 76 10.05 1.01 2.74
N GLU A 77 11.02 1.87 2.40
CA GLU A 77 11.08 2.64 1.16
C GLU A 77 11.20 1.77 -0.09
N THR A 78 12.12 0.80 -0.08
CA THR A 78 12.35 -0.04 -1.26
C THR A 78 11.13 -0.93 -1.56
N TRP A 79 10.46 -1.46 -0.54
CA TRP A 79 9.34 -2.40 -0.72
C TRP A 79 8.05 -1.64 -1.09
N VAL A 80 7.84 -0.44 -0.53
CA VAL A 80 6.68 0.38 -0.94
C VAL A 80 6.86 0.88 -2.38
N SER A 81 8.09 1.16 -2.79
CA SER A 81 8.41 1.54 -4.17
C SER A 81 8.24 0.35 -5.12
N ALA A 82 8.64 -0.87 -4.71
CA ALA A 82 8.41 -2.08 -5.48
C ALA A 82 6.91 -2.33 -5.74
N ALA A 83 6.05 -2.07 -4.74
CA ALA A 83 4.61 -2.19 -4.89
C ALA A 83 4.00 -1.25 -5.95
N LEU A 84 4.65 -0.12 -6.28
CA LEU A 84 4.19 0.81 -7.32
C LEU A 84 4.49 0.33 -8.74
N THR A 85 5.55 -0.46 -8.94
CA THR A 85 6.02 -0.89 -10.27
C THR A 85 5.05 -1.83 -10.99
N TYR A 86 4.12 -2.45 -10.25
CA TYR A 86 3.21 -3.44 -10.80
C TYR A 86 1.91 -2.86 -11.38
N GLU A 87 1.64 -1.55 -11.26
CA GLU A 87 0.39 -0.96 -11.77
C GLU A 87 0.20 -1.19 -13.28
N ASP A 88 1.22 -0.83 -14.08
CA ASP A 88 1.11 -0.85 -15.54
C ASP A 88 1.30 -2.26 -16.11
N THR A 89 2.27 -3.03 -15.60
CA THR A 89 2.58 -4.38 -16.08
C THR A 89 1.50 -5.40 -15.76
N CYS A 90 0.67 -5.15 -14.74
CA CYS A 90 -0.42 -6.06 -14.41
C CYS A 90 -1.45 -6.21 -15.51
N LEU A 91 -1.65 -5.15 -16.31
CA LEU A 91 -2.68 -5.10 -17.34
C LEU A 91 -2.32 -5.94 -18.57
N ASP A 92 -1.04 -6.29 -18.75
CA ASP A 92 -0.57 -7.15 -19.84
C ASP A 92 -1.23 -8.54 -19.74
N GLY A 93 -1.48 -9.04 -18.51
CA GLY A 93 -2.22 -10.27 -18.28
C GLY A 93 -3.72 -10.20 -18.63
N PHE A 94 -4.23 -9.02 -19.03
CA PHE A 94 -5.63 -8.77 -19.36
C PHE A 94 -5.85 -8.36 -20.82
N ASP A 95 -4.83 -8.50 -21.68
CA ASP A 95 -4.90 -8.08 -23.09
C ASP A 95 -5.99 -8.79 -23.90
N GLU A 96 -6.27 -10.07 -23.60
CA GLU A 96 -7.27 -10.89 -24.30
C GLU A 96 -8.66 -10.89 -23.63
N ILE A 97 -8.89 -10.02 -22.65
CA ILE A 97 -10.13 -9.97 -21.85
C ILE A 97 -11.05 -8.85 -22.36
N ASP A 98 -12.35 -9.00 -22.10
CA ASP A 98 -13.36 -7.96 -22.32
C ASP A 98 -12.87 -6.57 -21.86
N GLY A 99 -13.00 -5.59 -22.76
CA GLY A 99 -12.45 -4.25 -22.58
C GLY A 99 -13.01 -3.51 -21.36
N ASN A 100 -14.25 -3.81 -20.93
CA ASN A 100 -14.82 -3.20 -19.73
C ASN A 100 -14.15 -3.76 -18.47
N VAL A 101 -13.93 -5.07 -18.41
CA VAL A 101 -13.22 -5.70 -17.29
C VAL A 101 -11.80 -5.15 -17.20
N ARG A 102 -11.09 -5.02 -18.34
CA ARG A 102 -9.74 -4.42 -18.37
C ARG A 102 -9.75 -2.98 -17.85
N SER A 103 -10.70 -2.17 -18.28
CA SER A 103 -10.84 -0.78 -17.83
C SER A 103 -11.09 -0.68 -16.32
N ASP A 104 -11.96 -1.55 -15.79
CA ASP A 104 -12.26 -1.62 -14.36
C ASP A 104 -11.04 -2.06 -13.53
N VAL A 105 -10.27 -3.04 -14.01
CA VAL A 105 -9.01 -3.46 -13.38
C VAL A 105 -8.02 -2.30 -13.37
N ARG A 106 -7.83 -1.61 -14.51
CA ARG A 106 -6.94 -0.45 -14.62
C ARG A 106 -7.29 0.62 -13.59
N LYS A 107 -8.56 1.02 -13.51
CA LYS A 107 -9.02 2.03 -12.55
C LYS A 107 -8.69 1.63 -11.11
N LYS A 108 -8.95 0.36 -10.75
CA LYS A 108 -8.67 -0.16 -9.40
C LYS A 108 -7.17 -0.22 -9.09
N LEU A 109 -6.33 -0.56 -10.06
CA LEU A 109 -4.87 -0.56 -9.91
C LEU A 109 -4.33 0.87 -9.76
N THR A 110 -4.86 1.83 -10.52
CA THR A 110 -4.52 3.26 -10.34
C THR A 110 -4.91 3.78 -8.97
N ASP A 111 -6.06 3.35 -8.42
CA ASP A 111 -6.41 3.68 -7.05
C ASP A 111 -5.40 3.11 -6.05
N VAL A 112 -4.92 1.87 -6.24
CA VAL A 112 -3.86 1.25 -5.41
C VAL A 112 -2.56 2.06 -5.50
N ALA A 113 -2.12 2.41 -6.71
CA ALA A 113 -0.88 3.14 -6.92
C ALA A 113 -0.93 4.54 -6.31
N THR A 114 -2.09 5.21 -6.41
CA THR A 114 -2.32 6.53 -5.79
C THR A 114 -2.15 6.47 -4.27
N VAL A 115 -2.84 5.54 -3.60
CA VAL A 115 -2.75 5.45 -2.13
C VAL A 115 -1.38 4.93 -1.68
N THR A 116 -0.72 4.11 -2.49
CA THR A 116 0.64 3.62 -2.20
C THR A 116 1.69 4.72 -2.37
N SER A 117 1.52 5.62 -3.34
CA SER A 117 2.36 6.82 -3.47
C SER A 117 2.21 7.75 -2.27
N ASN A 118 0.97 7.90 -1.76
CA ASN A 118 0.73 8.64 -0.50
C ASN A 118 1.42 7.96 0.70
N ALA A 119 1.43 6.63 0.74
CA ALA A 119 2.14 5.88 1.77
C ALA A 119 3.65 6.10 1.69
N LEU A 120 4.25 6.03 0.50
CA LEU A 120 5.67 6.32 0.28
C LEU A 120 6.03 7.74 0.74
N TYR A 121 5.20 8.74 0.41
CA TYR A 121 5.40 10.11 0.90
C TYR A 121 5.45 10.18 2.43
N LEU A 122 4.46 9.58 3.11
CA LEU A 122 4.40 9.57 4.58
C LEU A 122 5.55 8.79 5.22
N ILE A 123 6.04 7.75 4.54
CA ILE A 123 7.23 7.00 4.93
C ILE A 123 8.44 7.94 4.86
N ASN A 124 8.67 8.61 3.73
CA ASN A 124 9.83 9.51 3.57
C ASN A 124 9.86 10.64 4.63
N LEU A 125 8.71 11.11 5.11
CA LEU A 125 8.63 12.08 6.23
C LEU A 125 9.10 11.54 7.59
N LEU A 126 9.37 10.23 7.73
CA LEU A 126 9.93 9.65 8.95
C LEU A 126 11.45 9.82 9.05
N HIS A 127 12.10 10.16 7.94
CA HIS A 127 13.52 10.47 7.85
C HIS A 127 13.84 11.94 8.18
N GLU A 128 12.85 12.83 8.08
CA GLU A 128 12.93 14.26 8.41
C GLU A 128 12.75 14.50 9.92
#